data_AF-A0A2D9ZYJ3-F1
#
_entry.id   AF-A0A2D9ZYJ3-F1
#
_cell.length_a   1.000
_cell.length_b   1.000
_cell.length_c   1.000
_cell.angle_alpha   90.00
_cell.angle_beta   90.00
_cell.angle_gamma   90.00
#
_symmetry.space_group_name_H-M   'P 1'
#
loop_
_entity.id
_entity.type
_entity.pdbx_description
1 polymer ?
#
loop_
_entity_poly.entity_id
_entity_poly.type
_entity_poly.pdbx_seq_one_letter_code
_entity_poly.pdbx_strand_id
1 'polypeptide(L)'
;MPDQNKIIKRLSTTLPDSLAAYVGAITGHGGEYETPSEFIRDLIRRHMEKTLDQEKRDVEMLLLQALSENDYDDWSKQDIQDLRQHLKD
;
A
#
# COMPACT_ATOMS: atom_id res chain seq x y z
N MET A 1 1.57 -29.47 1.93
CA MET A 1 1.61 -28.76 0.63
C MET A 1 0.32 -27.97 0.53
N PRO A 2 0.31 -26.63 0.65
CA PRO A 2 -0.92 -25.89 0.54
C PRO A 2 -1.43 -25.95 -0.91
N ASP A 3 -2.72 -26.20 -1.02
CA ASP A 3 -3.46 -26.53 -2.23
C ASP A 3 -3.40 -25.39 -3.27
N GLN A 4 -2.88 -25.69 -4.46
CA GLN A 4 -2.65 -24.75 -5.58
C GLN A 4 -3.93 -24.37 -6.32
N ASN A 5 -5.12 -24.63 -5.75
CA ASN A 5 -6.39 -24.31 -6.39
C ASN A 5 -6.82 -22.88 -6.06
N LYS A 6 -5.99 -21.90 -6.46
CA LYS A 6 -6.31 -20.48 -6.32
C LYS A 6 -7.48 -20.19 -7.26
N ILE A 7 -8.69 -20.04 -6.70
CA ILE A 7 -9.90 -19.73 -7.47
C ILE A 7 -9.65 -18.44 -8.27
N ILE A 8 -9.48 -18.57 -9.59
CA ILE A 8 -9.33 -17.44 -10.49
C ILE A 8 -10.71 -16.79 -10.60
N LYS A 9 -10.93 -15.71 -9.85
CA LYS A 9 -12.15 -14.91 -9.97
C LYS A 9 -12.07 -14.10 -11.25
N ARG A 10 -13.08 -14.27 -12.13
CA ARG A 10 -13.21 -13.46 -13.35
C ARG A 10 -13.95 -12.18 -13.00
N LEU A 11 -13.32 -11.05 -13.29
CA LEU A 11 -13.92 -9.73 -13.18
C LEU A 11 -14.07 -9.16 -14.59
N SER A 12 -15.23 -8.60 -14.91
CA SER A 12 -15.44 -7.83 -16.14
C SER A 12 -15.31 -6.36 -15.80
N THR A 13 -14.36 -5.67 -16.43
CA THR A 13 -14.11 -4.24 -16.24
C THR A 13 -13.95 -3.57 -17.58
N THR A 14 -14.49 -2.36 -17.71
CA THR A 14 -14.25 -1.50 -18.86
C THR A 14 -13.04 -0.61 -18.62
N LEU A 15 -12.21 -0.45 -19.64
CA LEU A 15 -11.13 0.53 -19.65
C LEU A 15 -11.47 1.64 -20.65
N PRO A 16 -11.10 2.89 -20.36
CA PRO A 16 -11.10 3.97 -21.35
C PRO A 16 -10.30 3.58 -22.60
N ASP A 17 -10.73 4.07 -23.76
CA ASP A 17 -10.14 3.71 -25.07
C ASP A 17 -8.63 3.97 -25.14
N SER A 18 -8.15 5.05 -24.53
CA SER A 18 -6.72 5.38 -24.47
C SER A 18 -5.90 4.33 -23.73
N LEU A 19 -6.42 3.80 -22.61
CA LEU A 19 -5.78 2.74 -21.84
C LEU A 19 -5.88 1.39 -22.56
N ALA A 20 -7.02 1.11 -23.20
CA ALA A 20 -7.19 -0.10 -23.98
C ALA A 20 -6.20 -0.16 -25.17
N ALA A 21 -5.98 0.96 -25.85
CA ALA A 21 -4.99 1.07 -26.93
C ALA A 21 -3.57 0.80 -26.42
N TYR A 22 -3.21 1.37 -25.26
CA TYR A 22 -1.91 1.13 -24.64
C TYR A 22 -1.72 -0.34 -24.24
N VAL A 23 -2.70 -0.92 -23.53
CA VAL A 23 -2.65 -2.32 -23.10
C VAL A 23 -2.53 -3.24 -24.32
N GLY A 24 -3.28 -2.98 -25.39
CA GLY A 24 -3.17 -3.72 -26.64
C GLY A 24 -1.80 -3.62 -27.30
N ALA A 25 -1.07 -2.50 -27.15
CA ALA A 25 0.27 -2.33 -27.70
C ALA A 25 1.35 -3.09 -26.92
N ILE A 26 1.18 -3.26 -25.61
CA ILE A 26 2.15 -3.97 -24.74
C ILE A 26 1.83 -5.47 -24.58
N THR A 27 0.67 -5.92 -25.05
CA THR A 27 0.23 -7.33 -25.01
C THR A 27 0.23 -7.97 -26.40
N GLY A 28 0.78 -9.17 -26.54
CA GLY A 28 0.75 -9.93 -27.80
C GLY A 28 2.10 -10.52 -28.21
N HIS A 29 2.22 -10.99 -29.46
CA HIS A 29 3.47 -11.59 -29.96
C HIS A 29 4.59 -10.55 -30.04
N GLY A 30 5.56 -10.64 -29.14
CA GLY A 30 6.67 -9.68 -28.99
C GLY A 30 6.41 -8.55 -27.98
N GLY A 31 5.26 -8.55 -27.31
CA GLY A 31 4.96 -7.65 -26.18
C GLY A 31 5.54 -8.17 -24.87
N GLU A 32 5.59 -7.31 -23.84
CA GLU A 32 6.07 -7.68 -22.49
C GLU A 32 5.14 -8.68 -21.79
N TYR A 33 3.88 -8.77 -22.20
CA TYR A 33 2.86 -9.64 -21.61
C TYR A 33 2.14 -10.44 -22.69
N GLU A 34 1.73 -11.67 -22.38
CA GLU A 34 0.97 -12.51 -23.31
C GLU A 34 -0.50 -12.10 -23.38
N THR A 35 -1.06 -11.61 -22.26
CA THR A 35 -2.46 -11.22 -22.19
C THR A 35 -2.67 -9.92 -21.40
N PRO A 36 -3.72 -9.13 -21.70
CA PRO A 36 -4.13 -8.00 -20.86
C PRO A 36 -4.34 -8.37 -19.39
N SER A 37 -4.86 -9.57 -19.13
CA SER A 37 -5.08 -10.04 -17.77
C SER A 37 -3.77 -10.24 -16.99
N GLU A 38 -2.70 -10.62 -17.66
CA GLU A 38 -1.38 -10.76 -17.07
C GLU A 38 -0.79 -9.40 -16.69
N PHE A 39 -0.85 -8.44 -17.62
CA PHE A 39 -0.44 -7.06 -17.35
C PHE A 39 -1.17 -6.47 -16.13
N ILE A 40 -2.49 -6.63 -16.07
CA ILE A 40 -3.29 -6.10 -14.94
C ILE A 40 -2.94 -6.82 -13.63
N ARG A 41 -2.73 -8.14 -13.63
CA ARG A 41 -2.28 -8.85 -12.43
C ARG A 41 -0.93 -8.34 -11.95
N ASP A 42 0.00 -8.12 -12.87
CA ASP A 42 1.33 -7.63 -12.51
C ASP A 42 1.29 -6.19 -11.99
N LEU A 43 0.48 -5.33 -12.61
CA LEU A 43 0.24 -3.96 -12.16
C LEU A 43 -0.31 -3.92 -10.73
N ILE A 44 -1.32 -4.75 -10.43
CA ILE A 44 -1.91 -4.86 -9.09
C ILE A 44 -0.86 -5.36 -8.09
N ARG A 45 -0.07 -6.38 -8.46
CA ARG A 45 1.00 -6.92 -7.60
C ARG A 45 2.02 -5.83 -7.24
N ARG A 46 2.54 -5.10 -8.23
CA ARG A 46 3.49 -4.00 -8.01
C ARG A 46 2.89 -2.87 -7.16
N HIS A 47 1.61 -2.58 -7.34
CA HIS A 47 0.90 -1.60 -6.51
C HIS A 47 0.82 -2.06 -5.05
N MET A 48 0.44 -3.32 -4.80
CA MET A 48 0.38 -3.88 -3.45
C MET A 48 1.75 -3.90 -2.77
N GLU A 49 2.80 -4.31 -3.49
CA GLU A 49 4.18 -4.29 -2.99
C GLU A 49 4.60 -2.88 -2.58
N LYS A 50 4.34 -1.88 -3.44
CA LYS A 50 4.65 -0.48 -3.15
C LYS A 50 3.90 0.05 -1.94
N THR A 51 2.61 -0.26 -1.81
CA THR A 51 1.79 0.17 -0.66
C THR A 51 2.31 -0.44 0.64
N LEU A 52 2.63 -1.74 0.64
CA LEU A 52 3.18 -2.41 1.81
C LEU A 52 4.53 -1.81 2.23
N ASP A 53 5.40 -1.51 1.27
CA ASP A 53 6.69 -0.88 1.53
C ASP A 53 6.55 0.59 1.97
N GLN A 54 5.47 1.27 1.58
CA GLN A 54 5.17 2.61 2.09
C GLN A 54 4.71 2.53 3.55
N GLU A 55 3.77 1.64 3.87
CA GLU A 55 3.29 1.44 5.25
C GLU A 55 4.43 1.11 6.21
N LYS A 56 5.36 0.24 5.80
CA LYS A 56 6.56 -0.07 6.60
C LYS A 56 7.42 1.15 6.86
N ARG A 57 7.66 1.97 5.83
CA ARG A 57 8.46 3.20 5.95
C ARG A 57 7.78 4.24 6.81
N ASP A 58 6.46 4.36 6.72
CA ASP A 58 5.70 5.28 7.57
C ASP A 58 5.79 4.87 9.05
N VAL A 59 5.67 3.56 9.34
CA VAL A 59 5.88 3.03 10.69
C VAL A 59 7.32 3.28 11.17
N GLU A 60 8.32 3.02 10.31
CA GLU A 60 9.72 3.27 10.65
C GLU A 60 9.99 4.74 10.95
N MET A 61 9.43 5.66 10.15
CA MET A 61 9.54 7.10 10.40
C MET A 61 8.89 7.50 11.72
N LEU A 62 7.69 7.00 12.03
CA LEU A 62 7.02 7.27 13.30
C LEU A 62 7.82 6.75 14.50
N LEU A 63 8.42 5.57 14.39
CA LEU A 63 9.26 5.00 15.44
C LEU A 63 10.56 5.80 15.62
N LEU A 64 11.22 6.21 14.53
CA LEU A 64 12.41 7.05 14.59
C LEU A 64 12.10 8.42 15.20
N GLN A 65 10.96 9.02 14.82
CA GLN A 65 10.48 10.25 15.42
C GLN A 65 10.27 10.06 16.93
N ALA A 66 9.54 9.02 17.34
CA ALA A 66 9.31 8.71 18.75
C ALA A 66 10.60 8.41 19.54
N LEU A 67 11.62 7.81 18.91
CA LEU A 67 12.93 7.61 19.51
C LEU A 67 13.70 8.92 19.65
N SER A 68 13.60 9.83 18.68
CA SER A 68 14.26 11.14 18.71
C SER A 68 13.60 12.12 19.68
N GLU A 69 12.28 12.03 19.81
CA GLU A 69 11.44 12.87 20.68
C GLU A 69 11.29 12.27 22.09
N ASN A 70 11.90 11.11 22.36
CA ASN A 70 11.79 10.44 23.64
C ASN A 70 12.45 11.29 24.74
N ASP A 71 11.63 12.10 25.39
CA ASP A 71 11.87 12.54 26.75
C ASP A 71 11.48 11.39 27.67
N TYR A 72 12.49 10.76 28.29
CA TYR A 72 12.32 9.62 29.20
C TYR A 72 11.85 10.05 30.59
N ASP A 73 11.48 11.32 30.78
CA ASP A 73 10.90 11.78 32.03
C ASP A 73 9.57 11.04 32.30
N ASP A 74 9.50 10.44 33.49
CA ASP A 74 8.30 9.77 33.97
C ASP A 74 7.13 10.76 33.95
N TRP A 75 6.10 10.47 33.16
CA TRP A 75 4.92 11.32 33.09
C TRP A 75 4.30 11.48 34.47
N SER A 76 4.40 12.69 35.03
CA SER A 76 3.80 12.98 36.32
C SER A 76 2.28 13.06 36.17
N LYS A 77 1.58 12.93 37.31
CA LYS A 77 0.13 13.15 37.34
C LYS A 77 -0.27 14.56 36.89
N GLN A 78 0.66 15.53 36.99
CA GLN A 78 0.44 16.91 36.59
C GLN A 78 0.48 17.05 35.06
N ASP A 79 1.43 16.40 34.40
CA ASP A 79 1.55 16.42 32.93
C ASP A 79 0.31 15.84 32.24
N ILE A 80 -0.24 14.76 32.82
CA ILE A 80 -1.49 14.14 32.35
C ILE A 80 -2.69 15.09 32.54
N GLN A 81 -2.70 15.86 33.62
CA GLN A 81 -3.77 16.81 33.91
C GLN A 81 -3.70 18.04 33.00
N ASP A 82 -2.51 18.54 32.70
CA ASP A 82 -2.27 19.66 31.80
C ASP A 82 -2.62 19.30 30.35
N LEU A 83 -2.28 18.08 29.88
CA LEU A 83 -2.72 17.53 28.59
C LEU A 83 -4.25 17.47 28.46
N ARG A 84 -4.94 17.03 29.51
CA ARG A 84 -6.42 16.96 29.53
C ARG A 84 -7.07 18.33 29.45
N GLN A 85 -6.43 19.35 30.02
CA GLN A 85 -6.95 20.72 29.99
C GLN A 85 -6.76 21.32 28.60
N HIS A 86 -5.62 21.05 27.95
CA HIS A 86 -5.27 21.57 26.63
C HIS A 86 -6.11 20.99 25.46
N LEU A 87 -6.70 19.80 25.67
CA LEU A 87 -7.64 19.15 24.71
C LEU A 87 -9.10 19.58 24.89
N LYS A 88 -9.43 20.32 25.96
CA LYS A 88 -10.79 20.79 26.27
C LYS A 88 -11.08 22.20 25.78
N ASP A 89 -10.05 22.95 25.40
CA ASP A 89 -10.15 24.22 24.66
C ASP A 89 -10.15 23.97 23.15
#